data_AF-A0A2M9THF8-F1
#
_entry.id   AF-A0A2M9THF8-F1
#
_cell.length_a   1.000
_cell.length_b   1.000
_cell.length_c   1.000
_cell.angle_alpha   90.00
_cell.angle_beta   90.00
_cell.angle_gamma   90.00
#
_symmetry.space_group_name_H-M   'P 1'
#
loop_
_entity.id
_entity.type
_entity.pdbx_description
1 polymer ?
#
loop_
_entity_poly.entity_id
_entity_poly.type
_entity_poly.pdbx_seq_one_letter_code
_entity_poly.pdbx_strand_id
1 'polypeptide(L)'
;MFNAMSRAEIWLQDSLDQPLSIEDLARQLGYSASQVRRQFRQCFNMSPRAYREQRRLERAAVLLSLTQQNIAHIAAQCGYVNHSSFSRAFQRRYQLSPRHYRQALNDRHHLKPPLTSFTTTIKQGGPRQAVYMRIYKAAHAISGLGNRKRHTNHLPCLEAQLGGSIPAVALPDLLADKVSALDSTTKPYKLRTDIGLHIENQASTDSVALPVEYRRIDIPSQHYAVTLFDDFSELSDALTATLCQLHYHQSLYHVSGGAPHVLWRKGRLELKVPLQRLT
;
A
#
# COMPACT_ATOMS: atom_id res chain seq x y z
N MET A 1 -9.98 21.10 -6.51
CA MET A 1 -10.78 20.01 -7.13
C MET A 1 -10.03 18.67 -7.13
N PHE A 2 -8.79 18.58 -7.63
CA PHE A 2 -8.01 17.32 -7.60
C PHE A 2 -7.86 16.73 -6.19
N ASN A 3 -7.58 17.57 -5.18
CA ASN A 3 -7.36 17.11 -3.81
C ASN A 3 -8.57 16.36 -3.21
N ALA A 4 -9.80 16.85 -3.40
CA ALA A 4 -11.00 16.14 -2.93
C ALA A 4 -11.15 14.74 -3.56
N MET A 5 -10.84 14.61 -4.86
CA MET A 5 -10.91 13.32 -5.56
C MET A 5 -9.75 12.40 -5.19
N SER A 6 -8.54 12.93 -4.93
CA SER A 6 -7.44 12.16 -4.34
C SER A 6 -7.78 11.64 -2.94
N ARG A 7 -8.47 12.43 -2.10
CA ARG A 7 -8.99 11.96 -0.81
C ARG A 7 -10.01 10.85 -1.00
N ALA A 8 -10.90 10.98 -1.98
CA ALA A 8 -11.85 9.93 -2.35
C ALA A 8 -11.13 8.63 -2.77
N GLU A 9 -10.08 8.75 -3.59
CA GLU A 9 -9.24 7.64 -4.07
C GLU A 9 -8.54 6.91 -2.93
N ILE A 10 -7.92 7.67 -2.01
CA ILE A 10 -7.28 7.15 -0.81
C ILE A 10 -8.31 6.43 0.08
N TRP A 11 -9.47 7.03 0.32
CA TRP A 11 -10.49 6.43 1.18
C TRP A 11 -11.01 5.10 0.63
N LEU A 12 -11.22 5.01 -0.70
CA LEU A 12 -11.59 3.77 -1.37
C LEU A 12 -10.51 2.69 -1.26
N GLN A 13 -9.23 3.08 -1.29
CA GLN A 13 -8.09 2.18 -1.14
C GLN A 13 -7.92 1.68 0.30
N ASP A 14 -8.13 2.54 1.29
CA ASP A 14 -7.90 2.18 2.69
C ASP A 14 -9.06 1.36 3.28
N SER A 15 -10.15 1.24 2.54
CA SER A 15 -11.38 0.57 2.97
C SER A 15 -11.85 -0.50 1.98
N LEU A 16 -10.91 -1.28 1.41
CA LEU A 16 -11.22 -2.27 0.39
C LEU A 16 -12.07 -3.43 0.92
N ASP A 17 -11.94 -3.81 2.18
CA ASP A 17 -12.64 -4.91 2.84
C ASP A 17 -14.02 -4.53 3.39
N GLN A 18 -14.28 -3.24 3.61
CA GLN A 18 -15.52 -2.76 4.22
C GLN A 18 -16.71 -2.69 3.22
N PRO A 19 -17.98 -2.68 3.65
CA PRO A 19 -19.13 -2.45 2.77
C PRO A 19 -19.43 -0.94 2.62
N LEU A 20 -18.55 -0.17 1.98
CA LEU A 20 -18.77 1.26 1.79
C LEU A 20 -19.65 1.59 0.59
N SER A 21 -20.59 2.52 0.78
CA SER A 21 -21.38 3.14 -0.29
C SER A 21 -20.67 4.40 -0.83
N ILE A 22 -21.04 4.79 -2.05
CA ILE A 22 -20.53 6.04 -2.64
C ILE A 22 -21.22 7.26 -2.00
N GLU A 23 -22.38 7.06 -1.41
CA GLU A 23 -23.12 8.04 -0.63
C GLU A 23 -22.37 8.41 0.66
N ASP A 24 -21.75 7.44 1.33
CA ASP A 24 -20.90 7.70 2.50
C ASP A 24 -19.65 8.52 2.13
N LEU A 25 -19.01 8.17 1.00
CA LEU A 25 -17.87 8.95 0.48
C LEU A 25 -18.27 10.39 0.19
N ALA A 26 -19.43 10.56 -0.44
CA ALA A 26 -19.94 11.86 -0.85
C ALA A 26 -20.24 12.72 0.39
N ARG A 27 -20.89 12.15 1.42
CA ARG A 27 -21.15 12.81 2.70
C ARG A 27 -19.86 13.26 3.39
N GLN A 28 -18.85 12.39 3.44
CA GLN A 28 -17.56 12.72 4.07
C GLN A 28 -16.79 13.84 3.34
N LEU A 29 -16.97 13.95 2.01
CA LEU A 29 -16.30 14.96 1.20
C LEU A 29 -17.11 16.26 1.06
N GLY A 30 -18.37 16.31 1.49
CA GLY A 30 -19.26 17.45 1.28
C GLY A 30 -19.76 17.60 -0.17
N TYR A 31 -19.91 16.48 -0.89
CA TYR A 31 -20.41 16.44 -2.28
C TYR A 31 -21.68 15.59 -2.38
N SER A 32 -22.43 15.73 -3.47
CA SER A 32 -23.42 14.73 -3.86
C SER A 32 -22.75 13.51 -4.52
N ALA A 33 -23.37 12.34 -4.41
CA ALA A 33 -22.84 11.11 -5.02
C ALA A 33 -22.69 11.24 -6.55
N SER A 34 -23.55 12.01 -7.23
CA SER A 34 -23.44 12.30 -8.66
C SER A 34 -22.18 13.13 -8.98
N GLN A 35 -21.90 14.18 -8.18
CA GLN A 35 -20.69 14.97 -8.33
C GLN A 35 -19.43 14.12 -8.12
N VAL A 36 -19.40 13.28 -7.09
CA VAL A 36 -18.26 12.37 -6.85
C VAL A 36 -18.06 11.44 -8.05
N ARG A 37 -19.11 10.76 -8.53
CA ARG A 37 -19.00 9.87 -9.70
C ARG A 37 -18.45 10.59 -10.94
N ARG A 38 -18.94 11.80 -11.22
CA ARG A 38 -18.51 12.61 -12.38
C ARG A 38 -17.06 13.07 -12.23
N GLN A 39 -16.72 13.72 -11.12
CA GLN A 39 -15.38 14.28 -10.91
C GLN A 39 -14.32 13.18 -10.78
N PHE A 40 -14.64 12.06 -10.11
CA PHE A 40 -13.72 10.94 -9.99
C PHE A 40 -13.39 10.35 -11.37
N ARG A 41 -14.40 10.21 -12.24
CA ARG A 41 -14.18 9.76 -13.63
C ARG A 41 -13.33 10.73 -14.43
N GLN A 42 -13.50 12.04 -14.23
CA GLN A 42 -12.66 13.06 -14.88
C GLN A 42 -11.21 13.02 -14.39
N CYS A 43 -10.97 12.75 -13.10
CA CYS A 43 -9.63 12.71 -12.52
C CYS A 43 -8.88 11.38 -12.78
N PHE A 44 -9.59 10.24 -12.76
CA PHE A 44 -8.99 8.91 -12.77
C PHE A 44 -9.41 8.04 -13.97
N ASN A 45 -10.18 8.57 -14.91
CA ASN A 45 -10.67 7.88 -16.11
C ASN A 45 -11.47 6.59 -15.84
N MET A 46 -11.99 6.41 -14.62
CA MET A 46 -12.82 5.27 -14.24
C MET A 46 -13.84 5.68 -13.18
N SER A 47 -14.90 4.88 -12.99
CA SER A 47 -15.84 5.13 -11.91
C SER A 47 -15.25 4.74 -10.55
N PRO A 48 -15.70 5.32 -9.43
CA PRO A 48 -15.30 4.90 -8.08
C PRO A 48 -15.46 3.39 -7.83
N ARG A 49 -16.56 2.80 -8.35
CA ARG A 49 -16.83 1.36 -8.24
C ARG A 49 -15.80 0.52 -9.01
N ALA A 50 -15.52 0.90 -10.25
CA ALA A 50 -14.53 0.20 -11.08
C ALA A 50 -13.13 0.30 -10.49
N TYR A 51 -12.75 1.49 -10.00
CA TYR A 51 -11.50 1.71 -9.27
C TYR A 51 -11.39 0.78 -8.06
N ARG A 52 -12.42 0.75 -7.21
CA ARG A 52 -12.42 -0.09 -6.02
C ARG A 52 -12.32 -1.57 -6.35
N GLU A 53 -13.09 -2.04 -7.34
CA GLU A 53 -13.01 -3.42 -7.82
C GLU A 53 -11.60 -3.76 -8.31
N GLN A 54 -10.98 -2.88 -9.11
CA GLN A 54 -9.61 -3.05 -9.58
C GLN A 54 -8.64 -3.21 -8.40
N ARG A 55 -8.70 -2.33 -7.39
CA ARG A 55 -7.83 -2.38 -6.21
C ARG A 55 -8.04 -3.63 -5.36
N ARG A 56 -9.28 -4.11 -5.24
CA ARG A 56 -9.59 -5.39 -4.57
C ARG A 56 -8.95 -6.56 -5.30
N LEU A 57 -9.04 -6.60 -6.62
CA LEU A 57 -8.48 -7.67 -7.45
C LEU A 57 -6.94 -7.65 -7.47
N GLU A 58 -6.32 -6.48 -7.49
CA GLU A 58 -4.86 -6.34 -7.36
C GLU A 58 -4.36 -6.84 -5.99
N ARG A 59 -5.06 -6.50 -4.90
CA ARG A 59 -4.74 -7.04 -3.57
C ARG A 59 -4.92 -8.57 -3.54
N ALA A 60 -5.98 -9.08 -4.16
CA ALA A 60 -6.21 -10.53 -4.23
C ALA A 60 -5.11 -11.24 -5.03
N ALA A 61 -4.65 -10.65 -6.14
CA ALA A 61 -3.54 -11.17 -6.92
C ALA A 61 -2.27 -11.25 -6.08
N VAL A 62 -1.92 -10.19 -5.34
CA VAL A 62 -0.80 -10.19 -4.38
C VAL A 62 -0.91 -11.34 -3.38
N LEU A 63 -2.07 -11.53 -2.75
CA LEU A 63 -2.27 -12.59 -1.75
C LEU A 63 -2.24 -13.99 -2.39
N LEU A 64 -2.77 -14.16 -3.60
CA LEU A 64 -2.71 -15.43 -4.34
C LEU A 64 -1.28 -15.80 -4.73
N SER A 65 -0.45 -14.80 -5.06
CA SER A 65 0.95 -14.96 -5.48
C SER A 65 1.91 -15.21 -4.32
N LEU A 66 1.69 -14.54 -3.18
CA LEU A 66 2.67 -14.50 -2.08
C LEU A 66 2.28 -15.35 -0.88
N THR A 67 1.11 -16.00 -0.90
CA THR A 67 0.60 -16.77 0.24
C THR A 67 -0.07 -18.06 -0.21
N GLN A 68 -0.17 -19.02 0.71
CA GLN A 68 -0.93 -20.26 0.53
C GLN A 68 -2.34 -20.20 1.14
N GLN A 69 -2.84 -19.00 1.46
CA GLN A 69 -4.16 -18.85 2.08
C GLN A 69 -5.28 -19.46 1.20
N ASN A 70 -6.36 -19.90 1.84
CA ASN A 70 -7.54 -20.38 1.12
C ASN A 70 -8.12 -19.25 0.23
N ILE A 71 -8.48 -19.58 -1.02
CA ILE A 71 -8.98 -18.60 -2.00
C ILE A 71 -10.27 -17.91 -1.52
N ALA A 72 -11.16 -18.62 -0.81
CA ALA A 72 -12.36 -18.04 -0.23
C ALA A 72 -12.02 -17.05 0.89
N HIS A 73 -10.98 -17.34 1.69
CA HIS A 73 -10.50 -16.41 2.71
C HIS A 73 -9.90 -15.14 2.07
N ILE A 74 -9.08 -15.29 1.02
CA ILE A 74 -8.56 -14.15 0.24
C ILE A 74 -9.70 -13.30 -0.33
N ALA A 75 -10.73 -13.94 -0.91
CA ALA A 75 -11.88 -13.23 -1.44
C ALA A 75 -12.57 -12.38 -0.37
N ALA A 76 -12.79 -12.94 0.83
CA ALA A 76 -13.36 -12.23 1.97
C ALA A 76 -12.47 -11.07 2.45
N GLN A 77 -11.16 -11.29 2.58
CA GLN A 77 -10.18 -10.25 2.94
C GLN A 77 -10.12 -9.10 1.92
N CYS A 78 -10.46 -9.38 0.66
CA CYS A 78 -10.57 -8.37 -0.40
C CYS A 78 -11.99 -7.76 -0.51
N GLY A 79 -12.89 -8.03 0.44
CA GLY A 79 -14.22 -7.42 0.51
C GLY A 79 -15.27 -8.04 -0.42
N TYR A 80 -15.06 -9.28 -0.87
CA TYR A 80 -16.06 -10.06 -1.60
C TYR A 80 -16.86 -10.94 -0.64
N VAL A 81 -18.18 -10.74 -0.61
CA VAL A 81 -19.11 -11.59 0.15
C VAL A 81 -19.24 -12.98 -0.46
N ASN A 82 -19.21 -13.08 -1.79
CA ASN A 82 -19.43 -14.33 -2.51
C ASN A 82 -18.20 -14.71 -3.35
N HIS A 83 -17.69 -15.92 -3.12
CA HIS A 83 -16.59 -16.53 -3.86
C HIS A 83 -16.82 -16.60 -5.38
N SER A 84 -18.05 -16.88 -5.83
CA SER A 84 -18.39 -16.94 -7.26
C SER A 84 -18.26 -15.58 -7.93
N SER A 85 -18.71 -14.51 -7.26
CA SER A 85 -18.57 -13.13 -7.75
C SER A 85 -17.11 -12.71 -7.84
N PHE A 86 -16.32 -13.05 -6.82
CA PHE A 86 -14.87 -12.86 -6.83
C PHE A 86 -14.21 -13.58 -8.01
N SER A 87 -14.48 -14.87 -8.18
CA SER A 87 -13.85 -15.70 -9.20
C SER A 87 -14.13 -15.18 -10.61
N ARG A 88 -15.38 -14.78 -10.90
CA ARG A 88 -15.76 -14.18 -12.19
C ARG A 88 -15.08 -12.84 -12.43
N ALA A 89 -15.04 -11.96 -11.42
CA ALA A 89 -14.38 -10.66 -11.53
C ALA A 89 -12.87 -10.83 -11.75
N PHE A 90 -12.24 -11.73 -11.01
CA PHE A 90 -10.81 -12.05 -11.12
C PHE A 90 -10.47 -12.63 -12.50
N GLN A 91 -11.25 -13.61 -12.97
CA GLN A 91 -11.05 -14.20 -14.29
C GLN A 91 -11.24 -13.19 -15.42
N ARG A 92 -12.26 -12.32 -15.34
CA ARG A 92 -12.44 -11.25 -16.32
C ARG A 92 -11.24 -10.30 -16.37
N ARG A 93 -10.60 -10.05 -15.22
CA ARG A 93 -9.47 -9.12 -15.11
C ARG A 93 -8.15 -9.73 -15.57
N TYR A 94 -7.82 -10.92 -15.07
CA TYR A 94 -6.52 -11.55 -15.25
C TYR A 94 -6.52 -12.70 -16.27
N GLN A 95 -7.67 -12.97 -16.91
CA GLN A 95 -7.87 -14.05 -17.88
C GLN A 95 -7.58 -15.46 -17.35
N LEU A 96 -7.45 -15.61 -16.02
CA LEU A 96 -7.20 -16.86 -15.32
C LEU A 96 -8.13 -16.96 -14.11
N SER A 97 -8.58 -18.17 -13.79
CA SER A 97 -9.24 -18.41 -12.51
C SER A 97 -8.26 -18.14 -11.36
N PRO A 98 -8.72 -17.76 -10.16
CA PRO A 98 -7.83 -17.56 -9.00
C PRO A 98 -6.91 -18.75 -8.72
N ARG A 99 -7.41 -19.98 -8.90
CA ARG A 99 -6.64 -21.22 -8.74
C ARG A 99 -5.55 -21.36 -9.80
N HIS A 100 -5.90 -21.18 -11.07
CA HIS A 100 -4.92 -21.26 -12.16
C HIS A 100 -3.90 -20.13 -12.09
N TYR A 101 -4.30 -18.93 -11.66
CA TYR A 101 -3.39 -17.81 -11.43
C TYR A 101 -2.33 -18.16 -10.40
N ARG A 102 -2.72 -18.73 -9.25
CA ARG A 102 -1.78 -19.22 -8.24
C ARG A 102 -0.85 -20.31 -8.77
N GLN A 103 -1.40 -21.31 -9.47
CA GLN A 103 -0.60 -22.42 -10.02
C GLN A 103 0.45 -21.92 -11.01
N ALA A 104 0.05 -21.06 -11.95
CA ALA A 104 0.96 -20.48 -12.94
C ALA A 104 2.12 -19.70 -12.32
N LEU A 105 1.94 -19.13 -11.13
CA LEU A 105 3.00 -18.42 -10.40
C LEU A 105 3.87 -19.33 -9.52
N ASN A 106 3.35 -20.46 -9.05
CA ASN A 106 4.16 -21.46 -8.36
C ASN A 106 5.11 -22.17 -9.35
N ASP A 107 4.63 -22.46 -10.56
CA ASP A 107 5.42 -23.16 -11.59
C ASP A 107 6.53 -22.26 -12.17
N ARG A 108 6.31 -20.94 -12.12
CA ARG A 108 7.29 -19.93 -12.48
C ARG A 108 7.97 -19.45 -11.21
N HIS A 109 9.10 -20.01 -10.81
CA HIS A 109 9.92 -19.49 -9.70
C HIS A 109 10.21 -17.97 -9.85
N HIS A 110 9.32 -17.11 -9.33
CA HIS A 110 9.30 -15.66 -9.59
C HIS A 110 10.08 -14.84 -8.55
N LEU A 111 10.34 -15.43 -7.39
CA LEU A 111 11.20 -14.83 -6.37
C LEU A 111 12.55 -15.54 -6.41
N LYS A 112 13.39 -15.16 -7.37
CA LYS A 112 14.80 -15.55 -7.33
C LYS A 112 15.48 -14.75 -6.22
N PRO A 113 16.19 -15.39 -5.28
CA PRO A 113 16.91 -14.65 -4.26
C PRO A 113 17.90 -13.69 -4.94
N PRO A 114 17.98 -12.43 -4.48
CA PRO A 114 18.95 -11.49 -5.03
C PRO A 114 20.37 -11.97 -4.74
N LEU A 115 21.33 -11.51 -5.56
CA LEU A 115 22.75 -11.79 -5.33
C LEU A 115 23.25 -11.13 -4.04
N THR A 116 22.73 -9.96 -3.72
CA THR A 116 23.02 -9.24 -2.48
C THR A 116 22.29 -9.90 -1.31
N SER A 117 23.03 -10.16 -0.23
CA SER A 117 22.45 -10.70 0.99
C SER A 117 21.78 -9.60 1.80
N PHE A 118 20.52 -9.79 2.17
CA PHE A 118 19.79 -8.93 3.08
C PHE A 118 19.36 -9.71 4.31
N THR A 119 19.35 -9.04 5.47
CA THR A 119 18.81 -9.63 6.71
C THR A 119 17.38 -9.15 6.92
N THR A 120 16.42 -10.08 6.90
CA THR A 120 15.04 -9.79 7.33
C THR A 120 14.82 -10.30 8.74
N THR A 121 14.15 -9.50 9.57
CA THR A 121 13.68 -9.90 10.90
C THR A 121 12.19 -9.65 11.01
N ILE A 122 11.46 -10.50 11.73
CA ILE A 122 10.05 -10.25 12.03
C ILE A 122 9.97 -9.47 13.35
N LYS A 123 9.29 -8.32 13.33
CA LYS A 123 9.13 -7.46 14.51
C LYS A 123 7.66 -7.08 14.68
N GLN A 124 7.17 -7.09 15.92
CA GLN A 124 5.91 -6.46 16.26
C GLN A 124 6.11 -4.95 16.37
N GLY A 125 5.37 -4.17 15.60
CA GLY A 125 5.28 -2.73 15.77
C GLY A 125 4.08 -2.39 16.64
N GLY A 126 4.26 -1.54 17.65
CA GLY A 126 3.15 -0.90 18.34
C GLY A 126 2.42 0.11 17.45
N PRO A 127 1.28 0.67 17.92
CA PRO A 127 0.54 1.67 17.17
C PRO A 127 1.40 2.91 16.93
N ARG A 128 1.27 3.53 15.76
CA ARG A 128 2.00 4.75 15.38
C ARG A 128 1.12 5.64 14.53
N GLN A 129 1.50 6.90 14.41
CA GLN A 129 0.90 7.81 13.44
C GLN A 129 1.91 8.15 12.35
N ALA A 130 1.39 8.39 11.15
CA ALA A 130 2.15 8.95 10.04
C ALA A 130 1.39 10.14 9.43
N VAL A 131 2.14 11.04 8.82
CA VAL A 131 1.59 12.15 8.03
C VAL A 131 2.09 11.99 6.61
N TYR A 132 1.19 11.76 5.66
CA TYR A 132 1.53 11.51 4.26
C TYR A 132 0.79 12.41 3.30
N MET A 133 1.46 12.78 2.22
CA MET A 133 0.83 13.29 1.00
C MET A 133 1.02 12.29 -0.14
N ARG A 134 0.00 12.17 -0.98
CA ARG A 134 0.03 11.25 -2.13
C ARG A 134 0.62 11.93 -3.36
N ILE A 135 1.57 11.24 -4.00
CA ILE A 135 2.15 11.61 -5.29
C ILE A 135 1.89 10.49 -6.29
N TYR A 136 1.38 10.85 -7.46
CA TYR A 136 1.18 9.93 -8.59
C TYR A 136 2.46 9.86 -9.45
N LYS A 137 3.55 9.40 -8.84
CA LYS A 137 4.86 9.17 -9.46
C LYS A 137 5.54 7.98 -8.79
N ALA A 138 6.26 7.18 -9.56
CA ALA A 138 7.09 6.09 -9.03
C ALA A 138 8.14 6.63 -8.05
N ALA A 139 8.36 5.92 -6.94
CA ALA A 139 9.24 6.38 -5.86
C ALA A 139 10.67 6.68 -6.33
N HIS A 140 11.26 5.81 -7.15
CA HIS A 140 12.61 5.99 -7.71
C HIS A 140 12.73 7.26 -8.59
N ALA A 141 11.61 7.78 -9.10
CA ALA A 141 11.59 8.97 -9.95
C ALA A 141 11.35 10.27 -9.14
N ILE A 142 11.20 10.20 -7.81
CA ILE A 142 10.98 11.37 -6.95
C ILE A 142 12.32 11.89 -6.44
N SER A 143 12.71 13.09 -6.87
CA SER A 143 13.92 13.75 -6.38
C SER A 143 13.80 14.14 -4.90
N GLY A 144 14.85 13.93 -4.12
CA GLY A 144 14.88 14.24 -2.69
C GLY A 144 13.96 13.35 -1.83
N LEU A 145 13.69 12.12 -2.27
CA LEU A 145 13.00 11.14 -1.44
C LEU A 145 13.77 10.91 -0.13
N GLY A 146 13.05 10.86 1.00
CA GLY A 146 13.67 10.75 2.33
C GLY A 146 14.31 12.03 2.87
N ASN A 147 14.40 13.09 2.06
CA ASN A 147 14.89 14.38 2.55
C ASN A 147 13.82 15.02 3.45
N ARG A 148 14.10 15.09 4.76
CA ARG A 148 13.24 15.72 5.74
C ARG A 148 12.89 17.18 5.39
N LYS A 149 13.81 17.93 4.78
CA LYS A 149 13.58 19.34 4.39
C LYS A 149 12.45 19.50 3.37
N ARG A 150 12.20 18.47 2.54
CA ARG A 150 11.09 18.42 1.60
C ARG A 150 9.74 18.51 2.32
N HIS A 151 9.67 18.01 3.55
CA HIS A 151 8.45 17.99 4.34
C HIS A 151 8.36 19.17 5.30
N THR A 152 9.48 19.61 5.90
CA THR A 152 9.49 20.74 6.86
C THR A 152 8.96 22.03 6.23
N ASN A 153 9.39 22.35 5.00
CA ASN A 153 8.94 23.56 4.30
C ASN A 153 7.42 23.61 4.05
N HIS A 154 6.78 22.43 4.00
CA HIS A 154 5.33 22.31 3.78
C HIS A 154 4.57 21.97 5.08
N LEU A 155 5.27 21.66 6.18
CA LEU A 155 4.70 21.31 7.48
C LEU A 155 5.33 22.15 8.61
N PRO A 156 5.38 23.49 8.50
CA PRO A 156 5.94 24.35 9.55
C PRO A 156 5.21 24.16 10.89
N CYS A 157 3.91 23.87 10.86
CA CYS A 157 3.09 23.56 12.04
C CYS A 157 3.55 22.29 12.79
N LEU A 158 4.23 21.37 12.12
CA LEU A 158 4.76 20.17 12.75
C LEU A 158 6.23 20.34 13.17
N GLU A 159 6.94 21.42 12.80
CA GLU A 159 8.39 21.55 13.00
C GLU A 159 8.85 21.25 14.43
N ALA A 160 8.10 21.74 15.43
CA ALA A 160 8.37 21.47 16.85
C ALA A 160 8.21 19.98 17.23
N GLN A 161 7.36 19.23 16.53
CA GLN A 161 7.10 17.80 16.73
C GLN A 161 7.94 16.91 15.82
N LEU A 162 8.52 17.47 14.75
CA LEU A 162 9.38 16.74 13.83
C LEU A 162 10.66 16.22 14.51
N GLY A 163 11.06 16.76 15.67
CA GLY A 163 12.22 16.32 16.43
C GLY A 163 12.34 14.80 16.56
N GLY A 164 11.22 14.11 16.81
CA GLY A 164 11.10 12.64 16.86
C GLY A 164 10.37 12.05 15.66
N SER A 165 10.55 12.60 14.46
CA SER A 165 9.93 12.08 13.23
C SER A 165 10.96 11.48 12.29
N ILE A 166 10.53 10.45 11.55
CA ILE A 166 11.36 9.71 10.60
C ILE A 166 10.78 9.93 9.21
N PRO A 167 11.57 10.42 8.23
CA PRO A 167 11.12 10.43 6.85
C PRO A 167 10.73 9.02 6.41
N ALA A 168 9.57 8.91 5.79
CA ALA A 168 9.01 7.63 5.42
C ALA A 168 8.22 7.76 4.12
N VAL A 169 8.15 6.65 3.40
CA VAL A 169 7.25 6.49 2.27
C VAL A 169 6.42 5.23 2.44
N ALA A 170 5.14 5.29 2.08
CA ALA A 170 4.33 4.12 1.87
C ALA A 170 4.17 3.88 0.36
N LEU A 171 4.21 2.62 -0.04
CA LEU A 171 4.27 2.21 -1.44
C LEU A 171 3.07 1.29 -1.76
N PRO A 172 1.85 1.85 -1.91
CA PRO A 172 0.61 1.08 -2.12
C PRO A 172 0.67 0.10 -3.29
N ASP A 173 1.40 0.47 -4.35
CA ASP A 173 1.48 -0.32 -5.57
C ASP A 173 2.65 -1.33 -5.56
N LEU A 174 3.57 -1.28 -4.59
CA LEU A 174 4.85 -2.01 -4.66
C LEU A 174 4.68 -3.53 -4.75
N LEU A 175 3.81 -4.11 -3.92
CA LEU A 175 3.59 -5.56 -3.96
C LEU A 175 2.88 -6.00 -5.23
N ALA A 176 1.89 -5.22 -5.68
CA ALA A 176 1.14 -5.52 -6.90
C ALA A 176 2.02 -5.37 -8.14
N ASP A 177 2.90 -4.38 -8.17
CA ASP A 177 3.93 -4.21 -9.20
C ASP A 177 4.89 -5.40 -9.21
N LYS A 178 5.36 -5.83 -8.01
CA LYS A 178 6.29 -6.95 -7.85
C LYS A 178 5.77 -8.27 -8.40
N VAL A 179 4.46 -8.50 -8.33
CA VAL A 179 3.81 -9.71 -8.86
C VAL A 179 3.15 -9.49 -10.23
N SER A 180 3.44 -8.37 -10.89
CA SER A 180 2.87 -8.00 -12.19
C SER A 180 1.33 -8.02 -12.22
N ALA A 181 0.69 -7.65 -11.11
CA ALA A 181 -0.77 -7.59 -10.97
C ALA A 181 -1.38 -6.25 -11.40
N LEU A 182 -0.56 -5.22 -11.62
CA LEU A 182 -0.99 -3.91 -12.08
C LEU A 182 -1.35 -3.91 -13.56
N ASP A 183 -2.21 -2.98 -13.96
CA ASP A 183 -2.56 -2.78 -15.36
C ASP A 183 -1.41 -2.13 -16.14
N SER A 184 -0.69 -2.93 -16.93
CA SER A 184 0.34 -2.41 -17.85
C SER A 184 -0.25 -1.86 -19.15
N THR A 185 -1.54 -2.11 -19.44
CA THR A 185 -2.17 -1.77 -20.73
C THR A 185 -2.71 -0.35 -20.78
N THR A 186 -3.03 0.26 -19.63
CA THR A 186 -3.48 1.66 -19.54
C THR A 186 -2.31 2.60 -19.28
N LYS A 187 -1.81 3.28 -20.31
CA LYS A 187 -0.74 4.30 -20.18
C LYS A 187 -1.29 5.73 -19.99
N PRO A 188 -0.59 6.59 -19.22
CA PRO A 188 0.49 6.25 -18.30
C PRO A 188 -0.11 5.80 -16.95
N TYR A 189 0.12 4.53 -16.58
CA TYR A 189 -0.15 4.08 -15.21
C TYR A 189 0.78 4.86 -14.27
N LYS A 190 0.23 5.80 -13.51
CA LYS A 190 1.00 6.59 -12.53
C LYS A 190 1.02 5.82 -11.20
N LEU A 191 2.16 5.23 -10.87
CA LEU A 191 2.40 4.60 -9.57
C LEU A 191 2.13 5.59 -8.43
N ARG A 192 1.47 5.11 -7.38
CA ARG A 192 1.13 5.89 -6.20
C ARG A 192 2.23 5.73 -5.18
N THR A 193 2.78 6.85 -4.74
CA THR A 193 3.76 6.94 -3.67
C THR A 193 3.25 7.92 -2.64
N ASP A 194 3.11 7.45 -1.40
CA ASP A 194 2.80 8.32 -0.28
C ASP A 194 4.09 8.73 0.39
N ILE A 195 4.37 10.04 0.48
CA ILE A 195 5.60 10.56 1.08
C ILE A 195 5.28 11.41 2.30
N GLY A 196 6.12 11.31 3.32
CA GLY A 196 5.98 12.12 4.52
C GLY A 196 6.77 11.58 5.69
N LEU A 197 6.14 11.51 6.86
CA LEU A 197 6.84 11.38 8.13
C LEU A 197 6.11 10.40 9.05
N HIS A 198 6.84 9.44 9.61
CA HIS A 198 6.40 8.68 10.77
C HIS A 198 6.64 9.47 12.04
N ILE A 199 5.67 9.47 12.94
CA ILE A 199 5.71 10.16 14.24
C ILE A 199 6.08 9.13 15.31
N GLU A 200 7.15 9.38 16.07
CA GLU A 200 7.57 8.47 17.16
C GLU A 200 6.83 8.72 18.49
N ASN A 201 6.31 9.94 18.74
CA ASN A 201 5.59 10.29 19.96
C ASN A 201 4.13 10.70 19.66
N GLN A 202 3.16 9.90 20.12
CA GLN A 202 1.72 10.10 19.86
C GLN A 202 1.11 11.25 20.69
N ALA A 203 1.77 11.69 21.76
CA ALA A 203 1.14 12.49 22.81
C ALA A 203 0.74 13.94 22.41
N SER A 204 1.03 14.39 21.19
CA SER A 204 0.81 15.80 20.82
C SER A 204 0.28 16.07 19.41
N THR A 205 0.06 15.06 18.57
CA THR A 205 -0.22 15.29 17.14
C THR A 205 -1.69 15.44 16.79
N ASP A 206 -2.62 14.97 17.63
CA ASP A 206 -4.05 15.00 17.29
C ASP A 206 -4.61 16.41 17.11
N SER A 207 -4.05 17.40 17.82
CA SER A 207 -4.45 18.81 17.75
C SER A 207 -3.81 19.60 16.59
N VAL A 208 -2.84 19.03 15.86
CA VAL A 208 -2.14 19.77 14.82
C VAL A 208 -2.94 19.78 13.51
N ALA A 209 -3.25 20.98 13.04
CA ALA A 209 -3.85 21.18 11.71
C ALA A 209 -2.84 20.84 10.61
N LEU A 210 -3.24 19.96 9.69
CA LEU A 210 -2.43 19.58 8.53
C LEU A 210 -2.84 20.41 7.30
N PRO A 211 -1.89 20.77 6.42
CA PRO A 211 -2.21 21.28 5.09
C PRO A 211 -3.08 20.26 4.33
N VAL A 212 -3.87 20.76 3.38
CA VAL A 212 -4.89 19.97 2.69
C VAL A 212 -4.30 18.81 1.88
N GLU A 213 -3.03 18.88 1.47
CA GLU A 213 -2.33 17.82 0.74
C GLU A 213 -1.91 16.64 1.64
N TYR A 214 -1.80 16.88 2.94
CA TYR A 214 -1.37 15.90 3.92
C TYR A 214 -2.54 15.29 4.66
N ARG A 215 -2.38 14.02 5.02
CA ARG A 215 -3.33 13.28 5.84
C ARG A 215 -2.61 12.59 6.99
N ARG A 216 -3.29 12.54 8.13
CA ARG A 216 -2.90 11.68 9.24
C ARG A 216 -3.35 10.26 8.95
N ILE A 217 -2.48 9.30 9.24
CA ILE A 217 -2.76 7.87 9.10
C ILE A 217 -2.40 7.20 10.42
N ASP A 218 -3.36 6.48 10.97
CA ASP A 218 -3.12 5.58 12.10
C ASP A 218 -2.59 4.25 11.58
N ILE A 219 -1.39 3.90 12.02
CA ILE A 219 -0.75 2.63 11.72
C ILE A 219 -1.02 1.71 12.91
N PRO A 220 -1.84 0.66 12.75
CA PRO A 220 -2.20 -0.22 13.86
C PRO A 220 -1.00 -1.04 14.32
N SER A 221 -1.11 -1.55 15.55
CA SER A 221 -0.16 -2.56 16.04
C SER A 221 -0.27 -3.83 15.20
N GLN A 222 0.82 -4.22 14.54
CA GLN A 222 0.89 -5.43 13.72
C GLN A 222 2.34 -5.90 13.55
N HIS A 223 2.49 -7.10 12.98
CA HIS A 223 3.81 -7.65 12.67
C HIS A 223 4.31 -7.13 11.33
N TYR A 224 5.62 -6.98 11.23
CA TYR A 224 6.31 -6.56 10.02
C TYR A 224 7.49 -7.48 9.75
N ALA A 225 7.70 -7.83 8.50
CA ALA A 225 9.01 -8.24 8.04
C ALA A 225 9.82 -6.97 7.80
N VAL A 226 10.97 -6.88 8.47
CA VAL A 226 11.84 -5.71 8.50
C VAL A 226 13.18 -6.06 7.89
N THR A 227 13.50 -5.40 6.78
CA THR A 227 14.72 -5.62 6.01
C THR A 227 15.50 -4.33 5.92
N LEU A 228 16.78 -4.38 6.27
CA LEU A 228 17.68 -3.24 6.23
C LEU A 228 18.47 -3.24 4.93
N PHE A 229 18.67 -2.07 4.34
CA PHE A 229 19.40 -1.85 3.11
C PHE A 229 19.96 -0.42 3.07
N ASP A 230 20.90 -0.13 2.18
CA ASP A 230 21.70 1.10 2.27
C ASP A 230 21.21 2.17 1.28
N ASP A 231 20.82 1.78 0.07
CA ASP A 231 20.38 2.71 -0.98
C ASP A 231 18.99 2.38 -1.55
N PHE A 232 18.23 3.41 -1.93
CA PHE A 232 16.86 3.21 -2.42
C PHE A 232 16.79 2.42 -3.74
N SER A 233 17.86 2.40 -4.54
CA SER A 233 17.98 1.55 -5.73
C SER A 233 17.92 0.06 -5.41
N GLU A 234 18.29 -0.34 -4.19
CA GLU A 234 18.26 -1.74 -3.73
C GLU A 234 16.86 -2.19 -3.29
N LEU A 235 15.86 -1.30 -3.27
CA LEU A 235 14.52 -1.58 -2.75
C LEU A 235 13.88 -2.83 -3.39
N SER A 236 14.04 -3.01 -4.70
CA SER A 236 13.49 -4.19 -5.39
C SER A 236 14.12 -5.48 -4.88
N ASP A 237 15.43 -5.48 -4.64
CA ASP A 237 16.17 -6.65 -4.18
C ASP A 237 15.91 -6.91 -2.70
N ALA A 238 15.90 -5.87 -1.86
CA ALA A 238 15.51 -5.94 -0.46
C ALA A 238 14.09 -6.52 -0.31
N LEU A 239 13.13 -6.06 -1.12
CA LEU A 239 11.78 -6.64 -1.15
C LEU A 239 11.80 -8.10 -1.56
N THR A 240 12.56 -8.46 -2.60
CA THR A 240 12.66 -9.85 -3.07
C THR A 240 13.21 -10.76 -1.99
N ALA A 241 14.32 -10.37 -1.34
CA ALA A 241 14.89 -11.11 -0.22
C ALA A 241 13.89 -11.27 0.93
N THR A 242 13.15 -10.20 1.25
CA THR A 242 12.10 -10.23 2.28
C THR A 242 11.04 -11.28 1.96
N LEU A 243 10.54 -11.29 0.73
CA LEU A 243 9.50 -12.22 0.29
C LEU A 243 10.03 -13.66 0.19
N CYS A 244 11.25 -13.86 -0.31
CA CYS A 244 11.94 -15.16 -0.29
C CYS A 244 12.04 -15.69 1.14
N GLN A 245 12.50 -14.87 2.10
CA GLN A 245 12.66 -15.31 3.48
C GLN A 245 11.31 -15.70 4.11
N LEU A 246 10.25 -14.95 3.83
CA LEU A 246 8.90 -15.30 4.28
C LEU A 246 8.34 -16.56 3.62
N HIS A 247 8.76 -16.86 2.39
CA HIS A 247 8.30 -18.03 1.63
C HIS A 247 9.06 -19.31 2.03
N TYR A 248 10.37 -19.23 2.20
CA TYR A 248 11.23 -20.40 2.46
C TYR A 248 11.24 -20.82 3.93
N HIS A 249 11.09 -19.88 4.86
CA HIS A 249 10.93 -20.22 6.26
C HIS A 249 9.44 -20.41 6.55
N GLN A 250 9.06 -21.53 7.17
CA GLN A 250 7.71 -21.81 7.66
C GLN A 250 7.34 -20.83 8.80
N SER A 251 7.17 -19.57 8.44
CA SER A 251 6.80 -18.48 9.32
C SER A 251 5.33 -18.63 9.70
N LEU A 252 5.01 -18.34 10.97
CA LEU A 252 3.63 -18.17 11.43
C LEU A 252 2.93 -16.97 10.79
N TYR A 253 3.61 -16.23 9.92
CA TYR A 253 3.17 -14.97 9.32
C TYR A 253 3.25 -15.00 7.79
N HIS A 254 2.29 -14.37 7.15
CA HIS A 254 2.25 -14.11 5.70
C HIS A 254 2.06 -12.61 5.43
N VAL A 255 2.31 -12.19 4.20
CA VAL A 255 2.09 -10.79 3.76
C VAL A 255 0.60 -10.47 3.83
N SER A 256 0.22 -9.39 4.51
CA SER A 256 -1.18 -8.97 4.68
C SER A 256 -1.83 -8.34 3.43
N GLY A 257 -1.01 -8.03 2.42
CA GLY A 257 -1.39 -7.24 1.24
C GLY A 257 -1.44 -5.73 1.47
N GLY A 258 -1.15 -5.25 2.69
CA GLY A 258 -1.00 -3.83 2.99
C GLY A 258 0.26 -3.22 2.35
N ALA A 259 0.28 -1.90 2.21
CA ALA A 259 1.39 -1.17 1.59
C ALA A 259 2.71 -1.36 2.37
N PRO A 260 3.81 -1.78 1.71
CA PRO A 260 5.13 -1.71 2.31
C PRO A 260 5.54 -0.26 2.58
N HIS A 261 6.34 -0.07 3.62
CA HIS A 261 6.87 1.23 4.01
C HIS A 261 8.40 1.21 3.96
N VAL A 262 9.01 2.32 3.56
CA VAL A 262 10.46 2.53 3.69
C VAL A 262 10.69 3.71 4.61
N LEU A 263 11.50 3.51 5.65
CA LEU A 263 11.85 4.55 6.62
C LEU A 263 13.34 4.89 6.51
N TRP A 264 13.67 6.18 6.52
CA TRP A 264 15.06 6.65 6.55
C TRP A 264 15.56 6.73 8.00
N ARG A 265 16.20 5.67 8.47
CA ARG A 265 16.86 5.62 9.79
C ARG A 265 18.29 6.17 9.68
N LYS A 266 18.92 6.44 10.83
CA LYS A 266 20.31 6.94 10.87
C LYS A 266 21.24 5.96 10.16
N GLY A 267 21.70 6.35 8.97
CA GLY A 267 22.67 5.61 8.16
C GLY A 267 22.14 4.44 7.34
N ARG A 268 20.83 4.11 7.38
CA ARG A 268 20.24 2.98 6.64
C ARG A 268 18.76 3.18 6.32
N LEU A 269 18.28 2.45 5.32
CA LEU A 269 16.86 2.31 4.99
C LEU A 269 16.26 1.08 5.66
N GLU A 270 15.03 1.21 6.15
CA GLU A 270 14.26 0.13 6.76
C GLU A 270 13.01 -0.14 5.91
N LEU A 271 12.99 -1.25 5.18
CA LEU A 271 11.80 -1.75 4.49
C LEU A 271 10.95 -2.53 5.51
N LYS A 272 9.69 -2.12 5.66
CA LYS A 272 8.68 -2.78 6.47
C LYS A 272 7.57 -3.33 5.59
N VAL A 273 7.46 -4.65 5.49
CA VAL A 273 6.33 -5.32 4.82
C VAL A 273 5.31 -5.77 5.88
N PRO A 274 4.06 -5.26 5.85
CA PRO A 274 3.06 -5.61 6.86
C PRO A 274 2.62 -7.07 6.76
N LEU A 275 2.62 -7.76 7.91
CA LEU A 275 2.30 -9.17 8.02
C LEU A 275 1.00 -9.42 8.79
N GLN A 276 0.39 -10.55 8.50
CA GLN A 276 -0.72 -11.12 9.25
C GLN A 276 -0.36 -12.54 9.71
N ARG A 277 -0.83 -12.92 10.91
CA ARG A 277 -0.60 -14.25 11.46
C ARG A 277 -1.50 -15.27 10.76
N LEU A 278 -0.99 -16.49 10.55
CA LEU A 278 -1.80 -17.63 10.11
C LEU A 278 -2.82 -17.96 11.22
N THR A 279 -4.10 -17.97 10.86
CA THR A 279 -5.21 -18.39 11.72
C THR A 279 -5.55 -19.85 11.46
#